data_AF-A0A177A827-F1
#
_entry.id   AF-A0A177A827-F1
#
_cell.length_a   1.000
_cell.length_b   1.000
_cell.length_c   1.000
_cell.angle_alpha   90.00
_cell.angle_beta   90.00
_cell.angle_gamma   90.00
#
_symmetry.space_group_name_H-M   'P 1'
#
loop_
_entity.id
_entity.type
_entity.pdbx_description
1 polymer ?
#
loop_
_entity_poly.entity_id
_entity_poly.type
_entity_poly.pdbx_seq_one_letter_code
_entity_poly.pdbx_strand_id
1 'polypeptide(L)'
;MPYLAYRLSVNDGTLAYTIKPTGNMWFQIVVFVVSTVAPVLTGLLAVWGFMGAFYSVEFNKVGVRVKGMGALVPAFIGKRGKQKSRALIPGSAAASRLSPVPGAVGAAGAAADRRTILIATMEYDIEDWAIKIKIGGLGVMAQLMGKNLGHQDLIWVVPCVGGVEYPEAERAEPMSVTILGSTYEVEVQYHILRSITYVLLDAPVFRKQTKTDPYPARMDDLESAVYYHLEQCIALAITRFPIDLYHINDYHGAAAPLYMLPDCYRPVCQTTHQYL
;
A
#
# COMPACT_ATOMS: atom_id res chain seq x y z
N MET A 1 -60.81 1.87 -12.82
CA MET A 1 -59.42 2.29 -12.52
C MET A 1 -58.61 2.09 -13.80
N PRO A 2 -57.69 2.98 -14.18
CA PRO A 2 -56.98 2.85 -15.47
C PRO A 2 -56.22 1.53 -15.53
N TYR A 3 -56.57 0.70 -16.52
CA TYR A 3 -56.05 -0.64 -16.73
C TYR A 3 -54.91 -0.60 -17.75
N LEU A 4 -53.86 -1.37 -17.52
CA LEU A 4 -52.61 -1.23 -18.25
C LEU A 4 -52.49 -2.13 -19.47
N ALA A 5 -53.23 -3.25 -19.46
CA ALA A 5 -53.28 -4.20 -20.55
C ALA A 5 -54.65 -4.84 -20.61
N TYR A 6 -55.02 -5.31 -21.79
CA TYR A 6 -56.24 -6.10 -21.97
C TYR A 6 -55.86 -7.54 -22.30
N ARG A 7 -56.37 -8.48 -21.52
CA ARG A 7 -56.21 -9.90 -21.79
C ARG A 7 -57.37 -10.37 -22.65
N LEU A 8 -57.06 -10.83 -23.85
CA LEU A 8 -58.03 -11.51 -24.70
C LEU A 8 -58.18 -12.95 -24.20
N SER A 9 -59.36 -13.30 -23.69
CA SER A 9 -59.70 -14.68 -23.36
C SER A 9 -60.70 -15.19 -24.39
N VAL A 10 -60.33 -16.26 -25.09
CA VAL A 10 -61.18 -16.95 -26.06
C VAL A 10 -61.74 -18.20 -25.39
N ASN A 11 -63.07 -18.36 -25.42
CA ASN A 11 -63.72 -19.56 -24.93
C ASN A 11 -63.85 -20.58 -26.07
N ASP A 12 -63.11 -21.69 -25.97
CA ASP A 12 -62.99 -22.70 -27.02
C ASP A 12 -64.31 -23.44 -27.30
N GLY A 13 -65.22 -23.52 -26.31
CA GLY A 13 -66.52 -24.19 -26.46
C GLY A 13 -67.61 -23.36 -27.15
N THR A 14 -67.47 -22.03 -27.19
CA THR A 14 -68.48 -21.13 -27.80
C THR A 14 -67.90 -20.20 -28.86
N LEU A 15 -66.59 -20.30 -29.15
CA LEU A 15 -65.82 -19.42 -30.05
C LEU A 15 -65.96 -17.91 -29.74
N ALA A 16 -66.46 -17.57 -28.55
CA ALA A 16 -66.67 -16.19 -28.14
C ALA A 16 -65.37 -15.61 -27.56
N TYR A 17 -65.07 -14.36 -27.95
CA TYR A 17 -63.96 -13.61 -27.40
C TYR A 17 -64.45 -12.65 -26.30
N THR A 18 -63.75 -12.60 -25.18
CA THR A 18 -64.00 -11.64 -24.11
C THR A 18 -62.71 -10.88 -23.80
N ILE A 19 -62.81 -9.57 -23.71
CA ILE A 19 -61.71 -8.69 -23.38
C ILE A 19 -61.79 -8.38 -21.88
N LYS A 20 -60.83 -8.89 -21.10
CA LYS A 20 -60.75 -8.61 -19.66
C LYS A 20 -59.67 -7.56 -19.38
N PRO A 21 -60.00 -6.43 -18.73
CA PRO A 21 -58.98 -5.48 -18.31
C PRO A 21 -58.07 -6.10 -17.24
N THR A 22 -56.76 -5.88 -17.37
CA THR A 22 -55.74 -6.43 -16.47
C THR A 22 -54.68 -5.40 -16.11
N GLY A 23 -54.17 -5.48 -14.88
CA GLY A 23 -53.11 -4.60 -14.38
C GLY A 23 -53.62 -3.37 -13.61
N ASN A 24 -52.78 -2.88 -12.69
CA ASN A 24 -53.03 -1.70 -11.87
C ASN A 24 -51.94 -0.65 -12.14
N MET A 25 -52.33 0.47 -12.76
CA MET A 25 -51.42 1.55 -13.15
C MET A 25 -50.68 2.19 -11.98
N TRP A 26 -51.34 2.31 -10.82
CA TRP A 26 -50.73 2.93 -9.65
C TRP A 26 -49.56 2.10 -9.11
N PHE A 27 -49.69 0.77 -9.13
CA PHE A 27 -48.63 -0.11 -8.66
C PHE A 27 -47.37 -0.01 -9.54
N GLN A 28 -47.53 0.07 -10.86
CA GLN A 28 -46.41 0.20 -11.78
C GLN A 28 -45.70 1.55 -11.66
N ILE A 29 -46.44 2.63 -11.47
CA ILE A 29 -45.85 3.96 -11.22
C ILE A 29 -45.03 3.94 -9.94
N VAL A 30 -45.56 3.36 -8.85
CA VAL A 30 -44.84 3.27 -7.57
C VAL A 30 -43.55 2.47 -7.72
N VAL A 31 -43.59 1.30 -8.37
CA VAL A 31 -42.39 0.48 -8.59
C VAL A 31 -41.34 1.24 -9.43
N PHE A 32 -41.77 1.93 -10.48
CA PHE A 32 -40.86 2.71 -11.33
C PHE A 32 -40.19 3.87 -10.58
N VAL A 33 -40.97 4.62 -9.80
CA VAL A 33 -40.46 5.75 -9.01
C VAL A 33 -39.50 5.25 -7.92
N VAL A 34 -39.88 4.21 -7.18
CA VAL A 34 -39.02 3.64 -6.13
C VAL A 34 -37.73 3.10 -6.71
N SER A 35 -37.79 2.37 -7.83
CA SER A 35 -36.60 1.81 -8.48
C SER A 35 -35.65 2.88 -9.04
N THR A 36 -36.15 4.07 -9.36
CA THR A 36 -35.33 5.18 -9.87
C THR A 36 -34.73 6.00 -8.74
N VAL A 37 -35.52 6.27 -7.68
CA VAL A 37 -35.11 7.16 -6.58
C VAL A 37 -34.21 6.45 -5.55
N ALA A 38 -34.50 5.18 -5.24
CA ALA A 38 -33.73 4.41 -4.28
C ALA A 38 -32.22 4.37 -4.57
N PRO A 39 -31.74 4.01 -5.79
CA PRO A 39 -30.31 3.94 -6.06
C PRO A 39 -29.61 5.32 -5.94
N VAL A 40 -30.26 6.39 -6.39
CA VAL A 40 -29.72 7.77 -6.32
C VAL A 40 -29.55 8.20 -4.86
N LEU A 41 -30.56 7.98 -4.02
CA LEU A 41 -30.49 8.32 -2.60
C LEU A 41 -29.43 7.49 -1.87
N THR A 42 -29.34 6.18 -2.14
CA THR A 42 -28.31 5.34 -1.52
C THR A 42 -26.89 5.74 -1.94
N GLY A 43 -26.71 6.18 -3.19
CA GLY A 43 -25.42 6.69 -3.68
C GLY A 43 -25.01 7.99 -2.97
N LEU A 44 -25.92 8.95 -2.84
CA LEU A 44 -25.67 10.20 -2.12
C LEU A 44 -25.32 9.96 -0.64
N LEU A 45 -26.04 9.06 0.02
CA LEU A 45 -25.76 8.69 1.41
C LEU A 45 -24.40 8.00 1.56
N ALA A 46 -24.01 7.14 0.60
CA ALA A 46 -22.71 6.50 0.60
C ALA A 46 -21.57 7.52 0.45
N VAL A 47 -21.71 8.48 -0.48
CA VAL A 47 -20.72 9.57 -0.66
C VAL A 47 -20.63 10.43 0.60
N TRP A 48 -21.77 10.80 1.19
CA TRP A 48 -21.79 11.59 2.42
C TRP A 48 -21.14 10.85 3.59
N GLY A 49 -21.43 9.56 3.76
CA GLY A 49 -20.79 8.70 4.76
C GLY A 49 -19.28 8.56 4.51
N PHE A 50 -18.86 8.44 3.25
CA PHE A 50 -17.45 8.38 2.89
C PHE A 50 -16.72 9.70 3.18
N MET A 51 -17.33 10.84 2.86
CA MET A 51 -16.78 12.16 3.22
C MET A 51 -16.67 12.33 4.75
N GLY A 52 -17.69 11.93 5.51
CA GLY A 52 -17.64 12.00 6.97
C GLY A 52 -16.58 11.09 7.59
N ALA A 53 -16.34 9.91 7.01
CA ALA A 53 -15.39 8.93 7.55
C ALA A 53 -13.94 9.16 7.12
N PHE A 54 -13.70 9.64 5.89
CA PHE A 54 -12.36 9.71 5.29
C PHE A 54 -11.85 11.13 5.05
N TYR A 55 -12.72 12.14 5.00
CA TYR A 55 -12.33 13.53 4.73
C TYR A 55 -12.03 14.35 6.00
N SER A 56 -11.45 13.70 7.01
CA SER A 56 -10.86 14.40 8.16
C SER A 56 -9.46 14.91 7.81
N VAL A 57 -9.34 15.71 6.75
CA VAL A 57 -8.09 16.42 6.44
C VAL A 57 -8.05 17.64 7.36
N GLU A 58 -7.46 17.49 8.54
CA GLU A 58 -7.05 18.62 9.37
C GLU A 58 -5.99 19.42 8.59
N PHE A 59 -6.40 20.53 7.98
CA PHE A 59 -5.47 21.55 7.51
C PHE A 59 -4.73 22.13 8.72
N ASN A 60 -3.52 21.63 8.98
CA ASN A 60 -2.66 22.15 10.03
C ASN A 60 -2.09 23.51 9.61
N LYS A 61 -2.83 24.58 9.89
CA LYS A 61 -2.45 25.96 9.54
C LYS A 61 -1.52 26.62 10.57
N VAL A 62 -1.24 25.98 11.71
CA VAL A 62 -0.43 26.59 12.79
C VAL A 62 0.45 25.54 13.47
N GLY A 63 1.77 25.69 13.31
CA GLY A 63 2.76 24.94 14.06
C GLY A 63 2.71 25.27 15.56
N VAL A 64 3.05 24.25 16.37
CA VAL A 64 3.11 24.23 17.84
C VAL A 64 1.79 23.93 18.55
N ARG A 65 1.46 22.63 18.69
CA ARG A 65 0.56 22.17 19.78
C ARG A 65 1.36 22.06 21.07
N VAL A 66 1.18 23.05 21.95
CA VAL A 66 1.48 22.89 23.38
C VAL A 66 0.41 21.99 24.00
N LYS A 67 0.87 21.04 24.81
CA LYS A 67 0.13 20.04 25.58
C LYS A 67 -0.88 20.70 26.53
N GLY A 68 -2.17 20.33 26.45
CA GLY A 68 -3.17 20.83 27.38
C GLY A 68 -4.59 20.29 27.17
N MET A 69 -4.90 19.23 27.92
CA MET A 69 -6.17 18.98 28.64
C MET A 69 -7.50 19.41 27.97
N GLY A 70 -8.38 18.43 27.70
CA GLY A 70 -9.75 18.70 27.27
C GLY A 70 -10.60 17.46 27.03
N ALA A 71 -10.69 16.60 28.04
CA ALA A 71 -11.71 15.57 28.12
C ALA A 71 -13.11 16.21 28.17
N LEU A 72 -13.97 15.93 27.18
CA LEU A 72 -15.43 15.97 27.34
C LEU A 72 -16.13 15.32 26.13
N VAL A 73 -16.33 14.00 26.21
CA VAL A 73 -17.39 13.31 25.46
C VAL A 73 -18.29 12.67 26.51
N PRO A 74 -19.58 13.04 26.61
CA PRO A 74 -20.47 12.48 27.61
C PRO A 74 -20.89 11.07 27.21
N ALA A 75 -20.63 10.13 28.11
CA ALA A 75 -21.15 8.77 28.08
C ALA A 75 -22.60 8.77 28.56
N PHE A 76 -23.54 8.31 27.73
CA PHE A 76 -24.82 7.77 28.17
C PHE A 76 -25.27 6.61 27.27
N ILE A 77 -25.84 5.58 27.92
CA ILE A 77 -26.40 4.31 27.41
C ILE A 77 -25.33 3.20 27.28
N GLY A 78 -25.34 2.09 28.01
CA GLY A 78 -26.30 1.48 28.93
C GLY A 78 -25.79 0.08 29.28
N LYS A 79 -25.89 -0.32 30.55
CA LYS A 79 -25.33 -1.54 31.15
C LYS A 79 -26.06 -2.83 30.75
N ARG A 80 -25.29 -3.91 30.52
CA ARG A 80 -25.49 -5.34 30.93
C ARG A 80 -24.49 -6.16 30.12
N GLY A 81 -23.76 -7.16 30.59
CA GLY A 81 -23.78 -8.02 31.76
C GLY A 81 -22.91 -9.23 31.36
N LYS A 82 -22.02 -9.68 32.25
CA LYS A 82 -20.98 -10.71 32.05
C LYS A 82 -21.53 -12.01 31.44
N GLN A 83 -20.78 -12.65 30.52
CA GLN A 83 -20.38 -14.06 30.66
C GLN A 83 -19.20 -14.46 29.74
N LYS A 84 -18.28 -15.26 30.31
CA LYS A 84 -17.18 -15.96 29.64
C LYS A 84 -17.71 -17.03 28.68
N SER A 85 -17.09 -17.15 27.50
CA SER A 85 -16.92 -18.46 26.83
C SER A 85 -15.88 -18.38 25.72
N ARG A 86 -14.91 -19.30 25.79
CA ARG A 86 -13.92 -19.62 24.75
C ARG A 86 -14.64 -20.05 23.47
N ALA A 87 -14.16 -19.59 22.32
CA ALA A 87 -14.36 -20.21 21.02
C ALA A 87 -12.99 -20.14 20.32
N LEU A 88 -12.16 -21.18 20.39
CA LEU A 88 -12.15 -22.34 19.48
C LEU A 88 -12.41 -21.93 18.03
N ILE A 89 -11.34 -21.94 17.24
CA ILE A 89 -11.33 -21.90 15.78
C ILE A 89 -11.63 -23.32 15.29
N PRO A 90 -12.71 -23.57 14.55
CA PRO A 90 -12.81 -24.71 13.63
C PRO A 90 -12.33 -24.21 12.26
N GLY A 91 -11.37 -24.82 11.60
CA GLY A 91 -11.36 -26.25 11.29
C GLY A 91 -11.76 -26.38 9.82
N SER A 92 -10.75 -26.56 8.99
CA SER A 92 -10.79 -26.87 7.55
C SER A 92 -11.78 -27.98 7.17
N ALA A 93 -12.52 -27.80 6.08
CA ALA A 93 -12.87 -28.89 5.14
C ALA A 93 -13.59 -28.34 3.90
N ALA A 94 -12.84 -28.10 2.81
CA ALA A 94 -13.37 -28.15 1.45
C ALA A 94 -12.23 -28.52 0.49
N ALA A 95 -11.64 -29.69 0.73
CA ALA A 95 -10.74 -30.33 -0.22
C ALA A 95 -11.56 -31.36 -1.02
N SER A 96 -11.79 -31.09 -2.30
CA SER A 96 -11.86 -32.17 -3.28
C SER A 96 -11.72 -31.65 -4.72
N ARG A 97 -10.57 -32.03 -5.31
CA ARG A 97 -10.47 -32.65 -6.65
C ARG A 97 -10.56 -31.72 -7.86
N LEU A 98 -9.39 -31.26 -8.29
CA LEU A 98 -9.03 -31.21 -9.71
C LEU A 98 -7.69 -31.94 -9.85
N SER A 99 -7.74 -33.10 -10.51
CA SER A 99 -6.59 -33.95 -10.79
C SER A 99 -5.66 -33.32 -11.85
N PRO A 100 -4.35 -33.60 -11.80
CA PRO A 100 -3.37 -33.05 -12.72
C PRO A 100 -3.35 -33.83 -14.04
N VAL A 101 -3.19 -33.12 -15.16
CA VAL A 101 -2.85 -33.72 -16.45
C VAL A 101 -1.35 -34.04 -16.44
N PRO A 102 -0.93 -35.31 -16.62
CA PRO A 102 0.48 -35.70 -16.62
C PRO A 102 1.05 -35.66 -18.04
N GLY A 103 2.24 -35.07 -18.22
CA GLY A 103 3.01 -35.31 -19.44
C GLY A 103 3.98 -34.21 -19.84
N ALA A 104 5.09 -34.08 -19.12
CA ALA A 104 6.44 -33.84 -19.67
C ALA A 104 7.42 -33.68 -18.52
N VAL A 105 7.99 -34.81 -18.10
CA VAL A 105 9.13 -34.85 -17.18
C VAL A 105 10.35 -34.43 -17.98
N GLY A 106 10.70 -33.15 -17.89
CA GLY A 106 12.04 -32.65 -18.18
C GLY A 106 12.75 -32.44 -16.86
N ALA A 107 13.32 -33.51 -16.31
CA ALA A 107 14.26 -33.41 -15.21
C ALA A 107 15.55 -32.74 -15.72
N ALA A 108 15.68 -31.45 -15.45
CA ALA A 108 16.96 -30.77 -15.38
C ALA A 108 16.96 -29.99 -14.07
N GLY A 109 17.83 -30.38 -13.15
CA GLY A 109 18.05 -29.64 -11.91
C GLY A 109 18.55 -28.24 -12.27
N ALA A 110 17.67 -27.25 -12.18
CA ALA A 110 18.07 -25.88 -11.94
C ALA A 110 17.95 -25.68 -10.44
N ALA A 111 19.08 -25.40 -9.77
CA ALA A 111 19.01 -24.61 -8.55
C ALA A 111 18.09 -23.42 -8.89
N ALA A 112 16.94 -23.33 -8.22
CA ALA A 112 16.00 -22.25 -8.49
C ALA A 112 16.76 -20.94 -8.30
N ASP A 113 17.01 -20.24 -9.40
CA ASP A 113 17.83 -19.03 -9.45
C ASP A 113 17.22 -18.03 -8.47
N ARG A 114 17.88 -17.83 -7.32
CA ARG A 114 17.40 -16.92 -6.29
C ARG A 114 17.53 -15.52 -6.84
N ARG A 115 16.39 -14.92 -7.17
CA ARG A 115 16.38 -13.57 -7.71
C ARG A 115 16.84 -12.58 -6.64
N THR A 116 17.73 -11.69 -7.04
CA THR A 116 18.20 -10.57 -6.22
C THR A 116 17.34 -9.35 -6.52
N ILE A 117 16.55 -8.90 -5.55
CA ILE A 117 15.67 -7.72 -5.70
C ILE A 117 16.19 -6.59 -4.84
N LEU A 118 16.41 -5.44 -5.45
CA LEU A 118 16.73 -4.21 -4.72
C LEU A 118 15.45 -3.43 -4.44
N ILE A 119 15.26 -3.05 -3.18
CA ILE A 119 14.16 -2.23 -2.70
C ILE A 119 14.78 -1.00 -2.04
N ALA A 120 14.43 0.18 -2.55
CA ALA A 120 14.76 1.44 -1.90
C ALA A 120 13.54 1.95 -1.14
N THR A 121 13.70 2.25 0.14
CA THR A 121 12.60 2.74 0.96
C THR A 121 13.06 3.59 2.13
N MET A 122 12.17 4.48 2.57
CA MET A 122 12.36 5.34 3.74
C MET A 122 11.81 4.70 5.02
N GLU A 123 10.96 3.67 4.89
CA GLU A 123 10.35 2.95 6.01
C GLU A 123 10.89 1.52 6.07
N TYR A 124 11.55 1.18 7.17
CA TYR A 124 12.19 -0.13 7.32
C TYR A 124 12.15 -0.67 8.75
N ASP A 125 12.28 -1.99 8.86
CA ASP A 125 12.30 -2.77 10.10
C ASP A 125 13.54 -3.67 10.07
N ILE A 126 14.54 -3.36 10.90
CA ILE A 126 15.74 -4.19 11.11
C ILE A 126 15.52 -4.94 12.43
N GLU A 127 15.27 -6.25 12.33
CA GLU A 127 14.87 -7.05 13.48
C GLU A 127 15.98 -7.17 14.54
N ASP A 128 17.23 -7.31 14.10
CA ASP A 128 18.39 -7.55 14.98
C ASP A 128 18.72 -6.32 15.85
N TRP A 129 18.66 -5.13 15.25
CA TRP A 129 18.94 -3.87 15.95
C TRP A 129 17.70 -3.25 16.62
N ALA A 130 16.55 -3.93 16.54
CA ALA A 130 15.26 -3.42 17.03
C ALA A 130 14.89 -2.02 16.48
N ILE A 131 15.39 -1.67 15.29
CA ILE A 131 15.13 -0.38 14.62
C ILE A 131 13.88 -0.52 13.76
N LYS A 132 12.90 0.34 14.00
CA LYS A 132 11.59 0.32 13.32
C LYS A 132 11.16 1.72 12.93
N ILE A 133 11.32 2.09 11.67
CA ILE A 133 10.85 3.36 11.13
C ILE A 133 9.57 3.06 10.36
N LYS A 134 8.44 3.52 10.91
CA LYS A 134 7.10 3.27 10.37
C LYS A 134 6.27 4.52 10.60
N ILE A 135 5.73 5.06 9.52
CA ILE A 135 4.80 6.19 9.57
C ILE A 135 3.41 5.74 9.15
N GLY A 136 3.32 4.83 8.16
CA GLY A 136 2.05 4.44 7.56
C GLY A 136 1.99 2.99 7.08
N GLY A 137 1.19 2.75 6.04
CA GLY A 137 1.00 1.43 5.44
C GLY A 137 2.25 0.88 4.76
N LEU A 138 3.15 1.76 4.30
CA LEU A 138 4.41 1.42 3.64
C LEU A 138 5.30 0.57 4.55
N GLY A 139 5.50 0.99 5.80
CA GLY A 139 6.28 0.28 6.80
C GLY A 139 5.70 -1.07 7.21
N VAL A 140 4.40 -1.29 7.02
CA VAL A 140 3.76 -2.60 7.22
C VAL A 140 4.11 -3.53 6.06
N MET A 141 4.04 -3.05 4.82
CA MET A 141 4.44 -3.81 3.64
C MET A 141 5.93 -4.16 3.69
N ALA A 142 6.77 -3.20 4.06
CA ALA A 142 8.19 -3.37 4.29
C ALA A 142 8.45 -4.53 5.30
N GLN A 143 7.79 -4.49 6.45
CA GLN A 143 7.93 -5.54 7.46
C GLN A 143 7.48 -6.93 6.95
N LEU A 144 6.36 -6.99 6.23
CA LEU A 144 5.86 -8.26 5.68
C LEU A 144 6.77 -8.80 4.59
N MET A 145 7.34 -7.93 3.75
CA MET A 145 8.30 -8.33 2.72
C MET A 145 9.57 -8.92 3.36
N GLY A 146 10.14 -8.26 4.37
CA GLY A 146 11.34 -8.77 5.05
C GLY A 146 11.13 -10.12 5.75
N LYS A 147 9.91 -10.44 6.20
CA LYS A 147 9.60 -11.71 6.88
C LYS A 147 9.21 -12.85 5.94
N ASN A 148 8.49 -12.54 4.87
CA ASN A 148 7.86 -13.56 4.02
C ASN A 148 8.61 -13.84 2.70
N LEU A 149 9.54 -12.97 2.27
CA LEU A 149 10.33 -13.17 1.05
C LEU A 149 11.67 -13.90 1.30
N GLY A 150 11.74 -14.85 2.25
CA GLY A 150 12.99 -15.60 2.52
C GLY A 150 13.50 -16.50 1.37
N HIS A 151 12.69 -16.68 0.33
CA HIS A 151 13.05 -17.43 -0.88
C HIS A 151 13.84 -16.59 -1.91
N GLN A 152 13.90 -15.26 -1.72
CA GLN A 152 14.62 -14.32 -2.57
C GLN A 152 15.72 -13.63 -1.77
N ASP A 153 16.71 -13.10 -2.49
CA ASP A 153 17.76 -12.28 -1.89
C ASP A 153 17.36 -10.81 -2.04
N LEU A 154 17.25 -10.12 -0.91
CA LEU A 154 16.74 -8.75 -0.88
C LEU A 154 17.87 -7.79 -0.55
N ILE A 155 17.97 -6.70 -1.30
CA ILE A 155 18.89 -5.61 -1.01
C ILE A 155 18.07 -4.39 -0.64
N TRP A 156 18.23 -3.90 0.57
CA TRP A 156 17.46 -2.79 1.13
C TRP A 156 18.33 -1.56 1.19
N VAL A 157 18.07 -0.58 0.34
CA VAL A 157 18.76 0.71 0.39
C VAL A 157 17.95 1.66 1.26
N VAL A 158 18.51 2.04 2.41
CA VAL A 158 17.82 2.82 3.42
C VAL A 158 18.71 3.93 3.99
N PRO A 159 18.17 5.15 4.22
CA PRO A 159 18.92 6.22 4.85
C PRO A 159 18.93 6.12 6.37
N CYS A 160 20.02 6.56 6.98
CA CYS A 160 20.18 6.66 8.43
C CYS A 160 19.54 7.94 8.96
N VAL A 161 18.38 7.82 9.61
CA VAL A 161 17.69 8.97 10.22
C VAL A 161 18.30 9.35 11.57
N GLY A 162 18.02 10.58 12.01
CA GLY A 162 18.34 11.06 13.35
C GLY A 162 17.47 10.43 14.45
N GLY A 163 18.00 10.41 15.68
CA GLY A 163 17.30 9.87 16.85
C GLY A 163 17.28 8.34 16.93
N VAL A 164 18.07 7.66 16.11
CA VAL A 164 18.30 6.21 16.16
C VAL A 164 19.81 5.96 16.20
N GLU A 165 20.23 5.08 17.10
CA GLU A 165 21.61 4.61 17.19
C GLU A 165 21.78 3.38 16.28
N TYR A 166 22.60 3.52 15.25
CA TYR A 166 22.94 2.43 14.33
C TYR A 166 24.27 1.85 14.80
N PRO A 167 24.34 0.54 15.15
CA PRO A 167 25.59 -0.12 15.45
C PRO A 167 26.57 -0.05 14.26
N GLU A 168 27.87 -0.07 14.55
CA GLU A 168 28.88 -0.15 13.49
C GLU A 168 28.79 -1.51 12.78
N ALA A 169 28.51 -1.46 11.47
CA ALA A 169 28.50 -2.62 10.59
C ALA A 169 29.70 -2.59 9.63
N GLU A 170 29.68 -3.45 8.60
CA GLU A 170 30.75 -3.50 7.61
C GLU A 170 30.80 -2.20 6.80
N ARG A 171 31.88 -1.42 6.94
CA ARG A 171 32.03 -0.16 6.22
C ARG A 171 32.33 -0.43 4.75
N ALA A 172 31.52 0.15 3.87
CA ALA A 172 31.67 0.04 2.43
C ALA A 172 32.32 1.28 1.83
N GLU A 173 32.65 1.21 0.54
CA GLU A 173 33.13 2.37 -0.22
C GLU A 173 32.08 3.49 -0.18
N PRO A 174 32.45 4.74 0.20
CA PRO A 174 31.53 5.87 0.15
C PRO A 174 30.93 6.08 -1.23
N MET A 175 29.74 6.68 -1.30
CA MET A 175 29.09 7.06 -2.54
C MET A 175 29.22 8.58 -2.72
N SER A 176 29.79 9.02 -3.83
CA SER A 176 29.90 10.45 -4.17
C SER A 176 28.74 10.84 -5.09
N VAL A 177 27.93 11.81 -4.66
CA VAL A 177 26.79 12.34 -5.42
C VAL A 177 27.02 13.81 -5.78
N THR A 178 26.57 14.23 -6.96
CA THR A 178 26.75 15.61 -7.43
C THR A 178 25.41 16.34 -7.34
N ILE A 179 25.39 17.41 -6.54
CA ILE A 179 24.22 18.24 -6.24
C ILE A 179 24.53 19.66 -6.66
N LEU A 180 23.84 20.20 -7.67
CA LEU A 180 24.04 21.57 -8.17
C LEU A 180 25.52 21.95 -8.43
N GLY A 181 26.31 20.99 -8.92
CA GLY A 181 27.75 21.17 -9.20
C GLY A 181 28.68 21.02 -8.00
N SER A 182 28.15 20.76 -6.79
CA SER A 182 28.94 20.40 -5.60
C SER A 182 28.89 18.90 -5.36
N THR A 183 30.03 18.29 -5.05
CA THR A 183 30.13 16.86 -4.73
C THR A 183 29.94 16.65 -3.23
N TYR A 184 29.04 15.74 -2.88
CA TYR A 184 28.77 15.32 -1.52
C TYR A 184 29.13 13.84 -1.37
N GLU A 185 29.83 13.50 -0.30
CA GLU A 185 30.13 12.10 0.03
C GLU A 185 29.11 11.59 1.04
N VAL A 186 28.57 10.41 0.75
CA VAL A 186 27.65 9.66 1.61
C VAL A 186 28.38 8.43 2.10
N GLU A 187 28.45 8.26 3.41
CA GLU A 187 29.06 7.08 4.00
C GLU A 187 28.09 5.90 3.88
N VAL A 188 28.63 4.72 3.54
CA VAL A 188 27.82 3.52 3.31
C VAL A 188 28.26 2.42 4.27
N GLN A 189 27.29 1.76 4.90
CA GLN A 189 27.53 0.57 5.72
C GLN A 189 26.63 -0.57 5.25
N TYR A 190 27.17 -1.78 5.25
CA TYR A 190 26.43 -3.00 4.93
C TYR A 190 26.14 -3.80 6.19
N HIS A 191 24.88 -4.17 6.36
CA HIS A 191 24.43 -5.06 7.42
C HIS A 191 23.65 -6.22 6.80
N ILE A 192 24.16 -7.44 6.96
CA ILE A 192 23.55 -8.65 6.39
C ILE A 192 22.76 -9.36 7.49
N LEU A 193 21.46 -9.54 7.25
CA LEU A 193 20.56 -10.28 8.12
C LEU A 193 19.82 -11.35 7.29
N ARG A 194 20.14 -12.62 7.52
CA ARG A 194 19.59 -13.78 6.79
C ARG A 194 19.89 -13.67 5.28
N SER A 195 18.87 -13.46 4.44
CA SER A 195 18.97 -13.24 2.99
C SER A 195 18.73 -11.79 2.60
N ILE A 196 18.83 -10.87 3.57
CA ILE A 196 18.59 -9.43 3.37
C ILE A 196 19.89 -8.69 3.62
N THR A 197 20.36 -7.96 2.62
CA THR A 197 21.49 -7.04 2.73
C THR A 197 20.94 -5.63 2.89
N TYR A 198 21.10 -5.04 4.07
CA TYR A 198 20.79 -3.64 4.32
C TYR A 198 21.98 -2.77 3.96
N VAL A 199 21.76 -1.84 3.03
CA VAL A 199 22.67 -0.78 2.62
C VAL A 199 22.24 0.49 3.32
N LEU A 200 22.98 0.84 4.36
CA LEU A 200 22.74 2.00 5.21
C LEU A 200 23.48 3.19 4.63
N LEU A 201 22.74 4.25 4.30
CA LEU A 201 23.30 5.49 3.77
C LEU A 201 23.33 6.54 4.87
N ASP A 202 24.52 6.89 5.34
CA ASP A 202 24.71 7.92 6.37
C ASP A 202 25.18 9.22 5.74
N ALA A 203 24.39 10.27 5.95
CA ALA A 203 24.71 11.63 5.54
C ALA A 203 24.08 12.61 6.54
N PRO A 204 24.70 13.80 6.76
CA PRO A 204 24.15 14.80 7.67
C PRO A 204 22.72 15.23 7.32
N VAL A 205 22.36 15.16 6.04
CA VAL A 205 21.03 15.52 5.52
C VAL A 205 19.96 14.52 5.95
N PHE A 206 20.29 13.22 6.00
CA PHE A 206 19.38 12.17 6.49
C PHE A 206 19.23 12.22 8.00
N ARG A 207 20.31 12.57 8.72
CA ARG A 207 20.33 12.71 10.19
C ARG A 207 19.49 13.88 10.72
N LYS A 208 19.17 14.88 9.89
CA LYS A 208 18.24 15.96 10.26
C LYS A 208 16.82 15.46 10.50
N GLN A 209 16.41 14.38 9.81
CA GLN A 209 15.08 13.82 9.92
C GLN A 209 14.96 12.91 11.14
N THR A 210 13.73 12.68 11.60
CA THR A 210 13.47 11.90 12.82
C THR A 210 12.75 10.60 12.50
N LYS A 211 12.77 9.65 13.45
CA LYS A 211 12.00 8.40 13.36
C LYS A 211 10.49 8.61 13.13
N THR A 212 9.93 9.68 13.68
CA THR A 212 8.50 10.01 13.57
C THR A 212 8.16 10.76 12.30
N ASP A 213 9.15 11.45 11.72
CA ASP A 213 9.00 12.23 10.49
C ASP A 213 10.29 12.08 9.65
N PRO A 214 10.44 10.97 8.92
CA PRO A 214 11.55 10.72 8.00
C PRO A 214 11.40 11.45 6.66
N TYR A 215 10.32 12.20 6.41
CA TYR A 215 10.14 12.94 5.16
C TYR A 215 10.39 14.43 5.39
N PRO A 216 10.99 15.15 4.42
CA PRO A 216 11.06 16.60 4.51
C PRO A 216 9.63 17.18 4.48
N ALA A 217 9.35 18.15 5.36
CA ALA A 217 8.02 18.74 5.51
C ALA A 217 7.48 19.43 4.25
N ARG A 218 8.37 19.79 3.33
CA ARG A 218 8.07 20.49 2.07
C ARG A 218 8.89 19.89 0.94
N MET A 219 8.38 19.88 -0.29
CA MET A 219 9.12 19.36 -1.47
C MET A 219 9.72 20.46 -2.35
N ASP A 220 9.37 21.72 -2.12
CA ASP A 220 9.80 22.89 -2.90
C ASP A 220 11.10 23.52 -2.38
N ASP A 221 11.56 23.13 -1.19
CA ASP A 221 12.77 23.67 -0.58
C ASP A 221 14.04 23.01 -1.14
N LEU A 222 15.13 23.79 -1.24
CA LEU A 222 16.43 23.29 -1.70
C LEU A 222 16.94 22.13 -0.82
N GLU A 223 16.69 22.17 0.49
CA GLU A 223 17.08 21.08 1.40
C GLU A 223 16.40 19.75 1.05
N SER A 224 15.16 19.82 0.57
CA SER A 224 14.40 18.65 0.12
C SER A 224 14.93 18.14 -1.20
N ALA A 225 15.31 19.05 -2.12
CA ALA A 225 16.05 18.65 -3.31
C ALA A 225 17.32 17.88 -2.90
N VAL A 226 18.15 18.42 -2.00
CA VAL A 226 19.35 17.74 -1.46
C VAL A 226 19.00 16.36 -0.88
N TYR A 227 17.89 16.25 -0.13
CA TYR A 227 17.41 14.99 0.44
C TYR A 227 17.11 13.92 -0.63
N TYR A 228 16.44 14.29 -1.71
CA TYR A 228 16.08 13.37 -2.80
C TYR A 228 17.26 12.97 -3.69
N HIS A 229 18.47 13.53 -3.49
CA HIS A 229 19.68 12.99 -4.14
C HIS A 229 20.04 11.59 -3.63
N LEU A 230 19.34 11.08 -2.61
CA LEU A 230 19.25 9.66 -2.29
C LEU A 230 19.02 8.79 -3.54
N GLU A 231 18.25 9.28 -4.53
CA GLU A 231 18.00 8.56 -5.78
C GLU A 231 19.27 8.29 -6.59
N GLN A 232 20.27 9.18 -6.51
CA GLN A 232 21.59 8.95 -7.11
C GLN A 232 22.37 7.88 -6.34
N CYS A 233 22.29 7.86 -5.00
CA CYS A 233 22.90 6.80 -4.20
C CYS A 233 22.28 5.44 -4.50
N ILE A 234 20.96 5.37 -4.68
CA ILE A 234 20.27 4.15 -5.10
C ILE A 234 20.77 3.70 -6.47
N ALA A 235 20.99 4.66 -7.39
CA ALA A 235 21.53 4.34 -8.70
C ALA A 235 22.94 3.71 -8.62
N LEU A 236 23.81 4.26 -7.78
CA LEU A 236 25.13 3.69 -7.50
C LEU A 236 25.06 2.35 -6.76
N ALA A 237 24.05 2.12 -5.92
CA ALA A 237 23.84 0.82 -5.29
C ALA A 237 23.49 -0.25 -6.33
N ILE A 238 22.67 0.09 -7.32
CA ILE A 238 22.26 -0.81 -8.40
C ILE A 238 23.43 -1.17 -9.33
N THR A 239 24.43 -0.29 -9.50
CA THR A 239 25.64 -0.63 -10.26
C THR A 239 26.62 -1.49 -9.46
N ARG A 240 26.64 -1.35 -8.12
CA ARG A 240 27.50 -2.15 -7.22
C ARG A 240 27.02 -3.59 -7.05
N PHE A 241 25.71 -3.81 -7.05
CA PHE A 241 25.14 -5.13 -6.81
C PHE A 241 24.58 -5.75 -8.11
N PRO A 242 24.80 -7.05 -8.38
CA PRO A 242 24.17 -7.73 -9.51
C PRO A 242 22.69 -7.99 -9.21
N ILE A 243 21.83 -7.01 -9.51
CA ILE A 243 20.39 -7.09 -9.20
C ILE A 243 19.54 -7.58 -10.39
N ASP A 244 18.57 -8.46 -10.18
CA ASP A 244 17.68 -8.91 -11.25
C ASP A 244 16.50 -7.96 -11.47
N LEU A 245 16.06 -7.30 -10.40
CA LEU A 245 14.90 -6.42 -10.40
C LEU A 245 15.10 -5.28 -9.41
N TYR A 246 14.81 -4.06 -9.84
CA TYR A 246 14.66 -2.91 -8.96
C TYR A 246 13.17 -2.66 -8.68
N HIS A 247 12.78 -2.78 -7.41
CA HIS A 247 11.42 -2.52 -6.93
C HIS A 247 11.36 -1.16 -6.23
N ILE A 248 10.74 -0.19 -6.92
CA ILE A 248 10.50 1.16 -6.43
C ILE A 248 9.31 1.13 -5.49
N ASN A 249 9.56 1.53 -4.25
CA ASN A 249 8.54 1.68 -3.23
C ASN A 249 8.19 3.16 -3.08
N ASP A 250 7.07 3.57 -3.68
CA ASP A 250 6.61 4.95 -3.74
C ASP A 250 7.55 5.91 -4.51
N TYR A 251 7.21 7.20 -4.58
CA TYR A 251 7.87 8.18 -5.46
C TYR A 251 9.35 8.48 -5.14
N HIS A 252 9.81 8.22 -3.91
CA HIS A 252 11.13 8.57 -3.41
C HIS A 252 12.32 7.88 -4.11
N GLY A 253 12.06 6.79 -4.82
CA GLY A 253 13.05 6.04 -5.59
C GLY A 253 12.79 6.05 -7.09
N ALA A 254 11.85 6.88 -7.56
CA ALA A 254 11.35 6.82 -8.93
C ALA A 254 12.33 7.37 -9.96
N ALA A 255 13.19 8.33 -9.61
CA ALA A 255 14.16 8.90 -10.53
C ALA A 255 15.49 8.11 -10.57
N ALA A 256 15.72 7.15 -9.66
CA ALA A 256 16.95 6.36 -9.64
C ALA A 256 17.31 5.71 -11.00
N PRO A 257 16.37 5.14 -11.78
CA PRO A 257 16.67 4.57 -13.10
C PRO A 257 17.09 5.62 -14.13
N LEU A 258 16.65 6.88 -13.98
CA LEU A 258 17.02 7.96 -14.90
C LEU A 258 18.50 8.32 -14.77
N TYR A 259 19.06 8.24 -13.56
CA TYR A 259 20.47 8.50 -13.31
C TYR A 259 21.41 7.43 -13.89
N MET A 260 20.88 6.27 -14.30
CA MET A 260 21.67 5.18 -14.87
C MET A 260 21.76 5.20 -16.39
N LEU A 261 20.92 6.00 -17.06
CA LEU A 261 20.88 5.99 -18.51
C LEU A 261 22.09 6.75 -19.08
N PRO A 262 22.76 6.22 -20.12
CA PRO A 262 22.38 5.07 -20.96
C PRO A 262 23.00 3.72 -20.56
N ASP A 263 23.88 3.69 -19.55
CA ASP A 263 24.86 2.61 -19.36
C ASP A 263 24.31 1.34 -18.71
N CYS A 264 23.20 1.41 -17.96
CA CYS A 264 22.66 0.27 -17.23
C CYS A 264 21.13 0.16 -17.41
N TYR A 265 20.70 -0.88 -18.13
CA TYR A 265 19.29 -1.29 -18.22
C TYR A 265 19.02 -2.46 -17.27
N ARG A 266 18.28 -2.21 -16.18
CA ARG A 266 17.74 -3.24 -15.29
C ARG A 266 16.21 -3.20 -15.33
N PRO A 267 15.51 -4.33 -15.22
CA PRO A 267 14.06 -4.34 -15.04
C PRO A 267 13.65 -3.55 -13.80
N VAL A 268 12.64 -2.70 -13.94
CA VAL A 268 12.10 -1.86 -12.86
C VAL A 268 10.62 -2.16 -12.68
N CYS A 269 10.18 -2.28 -11.43
CA CYS A 269 8.76 -2.33 -11.07
C CYS A 269 8.47 -1.25 -10.03
N GLN A 270 7.38 -0.51 -10.23
CA GLN A 270 6.97 0.56 -9.31
C GLN A 270 5.66 0.17 -8.64
N THR A 271 5.64 0.24 -7.31
CA THR A 271 4.44 0.10 -6.50
C THR A 271 4.11 1.44 -5.85
N THR A 272 3.01 2.04 -6.31
CA THR A 272 2.50 3.30 -5.76
C THR A 272 1.60 2.98 -4.57
N HIS A 273 1.99 3.46 -3.39
CA HIS A 273 1.26 3.21 -2.14
C HIS A 273 0.26 4.32 -1.81
N GLN A 274 0.49 5.53 -2.33
CA GLN A 274 -0.42 6.66 -2.18
C GLN A 274 -0.45 7.47 -3.48
N TYR A 275 -1.64 7.65 -4.05
CA TYR A 275 -1.84 8.64 -5.12
C TYR A 275 -2.00 10.00 -4.42
N LEU A 276 -1.04 10.91 -4.66
CA LEU A 276 -1.19 12.33 -4.36
C LEU A 276 -2.29 12.95 -5.23
#